data_AF-A0A660UUI1-F1
#
_entry.id   AF-A0A660UUI1-F1
#
_cell.length_a   1.000
_cell.length_b   1.000
_cell.length_c   1.000
_cell.angle_alpha   90.00
_cell.angle_beta   90.00
_cell.angle_gamma   90.00
#
_symmetry.space_group_name_H-M   'P 1'
#
loop_
_entity.id
_entity.type
_entity.pdbx_description
1 polymer ?
#
loop_
_entity_poly.entity_id
_entity_poly.type
_entity_poly.pdbx_seq_one_letter_code
_entity_poly.pdbx_strand_id
1 'polypeptide(L)'
;TMLNDAVDLDMFKPKNSHRNVLIRDFLPSGQILIGIVGRIEPLKRQLDLLHAAEQVIRQSTNTVCFFIIGRIHSRQYFKRLKKIVGKRGLGKHVFFTGGRDDMPQVLASLDILVSLSGGSVMFEAMACAKTVISAGFSTVQSAVHIQDGRTGLLITSRRSAELAHAIKKIANAPDLRARIGNEARKWVQDRLSSTVMVDRTQQLYNRLLQKPIKANRQVFIPSHLRASM
;
A
#
# COMPACT_ATOMS: atom_id res chain seq x y z
N THR A 1 -6.64 -22.29 2.08
CA THR A 1 -5.93 -21.33 2.94
C THR A 1 -5.26 -20.32 2.05
N MET A 2 -5.48 -19.02 2.25
CA MET A 2 -4.69 -17.99 1.56
C MET A 2 -3.33 -17.87 2.25
N LEU A 3 -2.25 -17.95 1.46
CA LEU A 3 -0.88 -17.62 1.86
C LEU A 3 -0.54 -16.29 1.22
N ASN A 4 -0.17 -15.30 2.04
CA ASN A 4 0.31 -14.00 1.57
C ASN A 4 1.82 -14.07 1.35
N ASP A 5 2.37 -13.10 0.62
CA ASP A 5 3.83 -12.94 0.53
C ASP A 5 4.41 -12.51 1.88
N ALA A 6 5.62 -12.99 2.18
CA ALA A 6 6.37 -12.57 3.36
C ALA A 6 6.92 -11.15 3.20
N VAL A 7 7.07 -10.45 4.32
CA VAL A 7 7.76 -9.17 4.39
C VAL A 7 9.10 -9.36 5.08
N ASP A 8 10.16 -8.90 4.41
CA ASP A 8 11.50 -8.81 4.97
C ASP A 8 11.57 -7.65 5.98
N LEU A 9 11.49 -7.98 7.26
CA LEU A 9 11.51 -7.02 8.37
C LEU A 9 12.91 -6.42 8.65
N ASP A 10 13.97 -7.05 8.13
CA ASP A 10 15.32 -6.52 8.25
C ASP A 10 15.56 -5.42 7.21
N MET A 11 14.97 -5.59 6.02
CA MET A 11 14.94 -4.62 4.95
C MET A 11 13.95 -3.48 5.22
N PHE A 12 12.69 -3.81 5.53
CA PHE A 12 11.62 -2.84 5.80
C PHE A 12 11.41 -2.63 7.30
N LYS A 13 12.02 -1.56 7.82
CA LYS A 13 11.93 -1.18 9.23
C LYS A 13 11.90 0.34 9.39
N PRO A 14 11.33 0.86 10.49
CA PRO A 14 11.44 2.27 10.83
C PRO A 14 12.91 2.67 10.89
N LYS A 15 13.25 3.77 10.23
CA LYS A 15 14.58 4.36 10.30
C LYS A 15 14.61 5.56 11.23
N ASN A 16 15.77 5.77 11.85
CA ASN A 16 16.10 6.98 12.58
C ASN A 16 16.09 8.19 11.63
N SER A 17 15.57 9.31 12.15
CA SER A 17 15.19 10.56 11.48
C SER A 17 16.27 11.24 10.62
N HIS A 18 17.54 10.83 10.70
CA HIS A 18 18.67 11.56 10.10
C HIS A 18 18.89 11.33 8.59
N ARG A 19 18.13 10.44 7.91
CA ARG A 19 18.30 10.16 6.47
C ARG A 19 16.98 9.94 5.74
N ASN A 20 16.09 10.94 5.76
CA ASN A 20 14.88 10.94 4.94
C ASN A 20 15.23 11.26 3.48
N VAL A 21 15.19 10.24 2.61
CA VAL A 21 15.60 10.37 1.19
C VAL A 21 14.66 11.26 0.40
N LEU A 22 13.37 11.29 0.75
CA LEU A 22 12.40 12.17 0.08
C LEU A 22 12.64 13.63 0.42
N ILE A 23 13.00 13.93 1.68
CA ILE A 23 13.37 15.30 2.08
C ILE A 23 14.63 15.75 1.34
N ARG A 24 15.66 14.90 1.31
CA ARG A 24 16.92 15.20 0.62
C ARG A 24 16.71 15.45 -0.88
N ASP A 25 15.95 14.58 -1.56
CA ASP A 25 15.87 14.58 -3.02
C ASP A 25 14.90 15.66 -3.56
N PHE A 26 13.88 16.04 -2.79
CA PHE A 26 12.80 16.93 -3.26
C PHE A 26 12.65 18.22 -2.48
N LEU A 27 13.34 18.36 -1.34
CA LEU A 27 13.30 19.54 -0.46
C LEU A 27 11.86 20.04 -0.22
N PRO A 28 10.94 19.15 0.23
CA PRO A 28 9.56 19.52 0.45
C PRO A 28 9.48 20.60 1.54
N SER A 29 8.61 21.59 1.33
CA SER A 29 8.27 22.57 2.37
C SER A 29 7.38 21.97 3.47
N GLY A 30 6.85 20.77 3.26
CA GLY A 30 5.91 20.09 4.15
C GLY A 30 6.56 19.29 5.27
N GLN A 31 5.92 19.32 6.43
CA GLN A 31 6.30 18.54 7.61
C GLN A 31 5.77 17.10 7.56
N ILE A 32 4.67 16.86 6.83
CA ILE A 32 4.04 15.53 6.71
C ILE A 32 4.14 15.03 5.27
N LEU A 33 4.80 13.89 5.08
CA LEU A 33 5.04 13.28 3.78
C LEU A 33 4.06 12.12 3.53
N ILE A 34 3.23 12.27 2.51
CA ILE A 34 2.17 11.33 2.14
C ILE A 34 2.50 10.71 0.80
N GLY A 35 2.51 9.38 0.69
CA GLY A 35 2.92 8.69 -0.54
C GLY A 35 1.81 7.83 -1.12
N ILE A 36 1.76 7.74 -2.46
CA ILE A 36 1.14 6.62 -3.17
C ILE A 36 2.18 5.92 -4.01
N VAL A 37 2.24 4.60 -3.90
CA VAL A 37 3.23 3.78 -4.59
C VAL A 37 2.57 2.87 -5.61
N GLY A 38 3.11 2.87 -6.82
CA GLY A 38 2.69 2.00 -7.91
C GLY A 38 2.98 2.60 -9.28
N ARG A 39 2.87 1.78 -10.32
CA ARG A 39 2.96 2.24 -11.72
C ARG A 39 2.04 3.44 -11.95
N ILE A 40 2.49 4.42 -12.72
CA ILE A 40 1.66 5.57 -13.05
C ILE A 40 0.69 5.16 -14.18
N GLU A 41 -0.52 4.77 -13.77
CA GLU A 41 -1.60 4.28 -14.62
C GLU A 41 -2.97 4.44 -13.92
N PRO A 42 -4.10 4.51 -14.65
CA PRO A 42 -5.42 4.75 -14.07
C PRO A 42 -5.82 3.79 -12.94
N LEU A 43 -5.44 2.51 -13.03
CA LEU A 43 -5.78 1.48 -12.03
C LEU A 43 -5.19 1.76 -10.65
N LYS A 44 -4.09 2.53 -10.57
CA LYS A 44 -3.48 2.96 -9.31
C LYS A 44 -4.13 4.20 -8.71
N ARG A 45 -5.08 4.82 -9.42
CA ARG A 45 -5.97 5.89 -8.92
C ARG A 45 -5.24 7.11 -8.35
N GLN A 46 -4.06 7.45 -8.88
CA GLN A 46 -3.31 8.64 -8.47
C GLN A 46 -4.11 9.93 -8.66
N LEU A 47 -5.01 9.96 -9.63
CA LEU A 47 -5.94 11.09 -9.85
C LEU A 47 -6.87 11.32 -8.63
N ASP A 48 -7.35 10.25 -8.00
CA ASP A 48 -8.21 10.35 -6.81
C ASP A 48 -7.43 10.94 -5.63
N LEU A 49 -6.15 10.53 -5.49
CA LEU A 49 -5.23 11.14 -4.52
C LEU A 49 -5.02 12.62 -4.83
N LEU A 50 -4.79 13.02 -6.10
CA LEU A 50 -4.59 14.42 -6.45
C LEU A 50 -5.81 15.28 -6.08
N HIS A 51 -7.01 14.78 -6.30
CA HIS A 51 -8.24 15.47 -5.90
C HIS A 51 -8.34 15.62 -4.38
N ALA A 52 -8.00 14.57 -3.62
CA ALA A 52 -7.95 14.66 -2.16
C ALA A 52 -6.85 15.62 -1.67
N ALA A 53 -5.67 15.56 -2.30
CA ALA A 53 -4.51 16.38 -1.98
C ALA A 53 -4.82 17.87 -2.13
N GLU A 54 -5.51 18.28 -3.20
CA GLU A 54 -5.95 19.67 -3.36
C GLU A 54 -6.80 20.13 -2.18
N GLN A 55 -7.77 19.32 -1.75
CA GLN A 55 -8.62 19.67 -0.61
C GLN A 55 -7.82 19.78 0.68
N VAL A 56 -6.89 18.84 0.92
CA VAL A 56 -6.02 18.87 2.10
C VAL A 56 -5.13 20.11 2.09
N ILE A 57 -4.44 20.40 0.98
CA ILE A 57 -3.52 21.54 0.87
C ILE A 57 -4.23 22.86 1.12
N ARG A 58 -5.46 23.03 0.59
CA ARG A 58 -6.23 24.27 0.74
C ARG A 58 -6.82 24.47 2.14
N GLN A 59 -6.95 23.41 2.95
CA GLN A 59 -7.68 23.44 4.21
C GLN A 59 -6.83 23.03 5.43
N SER A 60 -5.58 22.62 5.22
CA SER A 60 -4.72 22.13 6.29
C SER A 60 -3.96 23.29 6.94
N THR A 61 -3.88 23.27 8.27
CA THR A 61 -2.99 24.14 9.05
C THR A 61 -1.54 23.66 8.99
N ASN A 62 -1.33 22.35 8.81
CA ASN A 62 -0.01 21.75 8.63
C ASN A 62 0.41 21.76 7.16
N THR A 63 1.68 22.02 6.90
CA THR A 63 2.24 21.92 5.55
C THR A 63 2.42 20.44 5.19
N VAL A 64 1.65 19.96 4.20
CA VAL A 64 1.69 18.57 3.72
C VAL A 64 2.34 18.49 2.33
N CYS A 65 3.03 17.37 2.06
CA CYS A 65 3.55 17.05 0.74
C CYS A 65 3.13 15.65 0.30
N PHE A 66 2.84 15.50 -0.98
CA PHE A 66 2.36 14.29 -1.61
C PHE A 66 3.40 13.78 -2.62
N PHE A 67 3.75 12.51 -2.52
CA PHE A 67 4.69 11.84 -3.41
C PHE A 67 3.96 10.77 -4.23
N ILE A 68 4.01 10.91 -5.54
CA ILE A 68 3.56 9.91 -6.50
C ILE A 68 4.79 9.11 -6.93
N ILE A 69 4.89 7.88 -6.41
CA ILE A 69 6.08 7.04 -6.48
C ILE A 69 5.84 5.87 -7.42
N GLY A 70 6.62 5.80 -8.50
CA GLY A 70 6.60 4.67 -9.42
C GLY A 70 6.94 5.03 -10.86
N ARG A 71 7.28 4.00 -11.65
CA ARG A 71 7.63 4.13 -13.07
C ARG A 71 6.40 4.52 -13.90
N ILE A 72 6.62 5.33 -14.94
CA ILE A 72 5.56 5.75 -15.87
C ILE A 72 5.17 4.56 -16.74
N HIS A 73 3.95 4.06 -16.59
CA HIS A 73 3.40 3.01 -17.44
C HIS A 73 2.50 3.60 -18.54
N SER A 74 1.66 4.59 -18.19
CA SER A 74 0.88 5.36 -19.17
C SER A 74 1.38 6.80 -19.30
N ARG A 75 2.03 7.10 -20.42
CA ARG A 75 2.55 8.46 -20.72
C ARG A 75 1.43 9.50 -20.81
N GLN A 76 0.29 9.16 -21.41
CA GLN A 76 -0.86 10.06 -21.53
C GLN A 76 -1.46 10.37 -20.15
N TYR A 77 -1.62 9.35 -19.31
CA TYR A 77 -2.11 9.54 -17.95
C TYR A 77 -1.14 10.39 -17.12
N PHE A 78 0.16 10.14 -17.19
CA PHE A 78 1.17 10.96 -16.52
C PHE A 78 1.13 12.43 -16.97
N LYS A 79 1.03 12.69 -18.29
CA LYS A 79 0.85 14.06 -18.83
C LYS A 79 -0.41 14.73 -18.25
N ARG A 80 -1.52 13.99 -18.15
CA ARG A 80 -2.77 14.47 -17.53
C ARG A 80 -2.57 14.85 -16.06
N LEU A 81 -1.92 13.99 -15.26
CA LEU A 81 -1.63 14.28 -13.85
C LEU A 81 -0.78 15.55 -13.70
N LYS A 82 0.32 15.67 -14.48
CA LYS A 82 1.17 16.88 -14.46
C LYS A 82 0.41 18.14 -14.85
N LYS A 83 -0.44 18.08 -15.88
CA LYS A 83 -1.28 19.21 -16.31
C LYS A 83 -2.23 19.65 -15.19
N ILE A 84 -2.81 18.71 -14.45
CA ILE A 84 -3.69 19.02 -13.30
C ILE A 84 -2.90 19.69 -12.18
N VAL A 85 -1.73 19.13 -11.81
CA VAL A 85 -0.86 19.72 -10.79
C VAL A 85 -0.47 21.16 -11.14
N GLY A 86 -0.06 21.41 -12.39
CA GLY A 86 0.29 22.75 -12.87
C GLY A 86 -0.90 23.71 -12.88
N LYS A 87 -2.03 23.31 -13.47
CA LYS A 87 -3.23 24.16 -13.56
C LYS A 87 -3.81 24.53 -12.19
N ARG A 88 -3.63 23.68 -11.19
CA ARG A 88 -4.17 23.88 -9.83
C ARG A 88 -3.15 24.48 -8.86
N GLY A 89 -1.95 24.83 -9.33
CA GLY A 89 -0.91 25.44 -8.48
C GLY A 89 -0.35 24.50 -7.41
N LEU A 90 -0.42 23.18 -7.60
CA LEU A 90 -0.03 22.19 -6.59
C LEU A 90 1.46 21.82 -6.62
N GLY A 91 2.25 22.44 -7.50
CA GLY A 91 3.63 22.03 -7.79
C GLY A 91 4.60 22.10 -6.60
N LYS A 92 4.30 22.93 -5.57
CA LYS A 92 5.10 23.01 -4.34
C LYS A 92 4.81 21.88 -3.34
N HIS A 93 3.72 21.14 -3.55
CA HIS A 93 3.22 20.13 -2.62
C HIS A 93 3.14 18.73 -3.23
N VAL A 94 3.14 18.61 -4.56
CA VAL A 94 2.99 17.31 -5.25
C VAL A 94 4.23 17.00 -6.07
N PHE A 95 4.91 15.91 -5.73
CA PHE A 95 6.15 15.47 -6.34
C PHE A 95 5.97 14.12 -7.04
N PHE A 96 6.51 14.00 -8.25
CA PHE A 96 6.59 12.73 -8.97
C PHE A 96 8.01 12.20 -8.87
N THR A 97 8.20 11.07 -8.19
CA THR A 97 9.56 10.57 -7.92
C THR A 97 10.14 9.72 -9.05
N GLY A 98 9.29 9.28 -9.99
CA GLY A 98 9.63 8.21 -10.92
C GLY A 98 9.79 6.86 -10.23
N GLY A 99 10.40 5.90 -10.93
CA GLY A 99 10.78 4.62 -10.32
C GLY A 99 11.86 4.80 -9.26
N ARG A 100 11.82 3.97 -8.22
CA ARG A 100 12.79 3.99 -7.12
C ARG A 100 13.28 2.57 -6.89
N ASP A 101 14.59 2.43 -6.71
CA ASP A 101 15.24 1.15 -6.39
C ASP A 101 15.64 1.10 -4.91
N ASP A 102 15.42 2.18 -4.16
CA ASP A 102 15.64 2.34 -2.71
C ASP A 102 14.30 2.39 -1.93
N MET A 103 13.35 1.54 -2.32
CA MET A 103 12.00 1.51 -1.75
C MET A 103 11.94 1.41 -0.22
N PRO A 104 12.80 0.64 0.47
CA PRO A 104 12.80 0.61 1.94
C PRO A 104 13.05 2.00 2.55
N GLN A 105 13.98 2.77 1.98
CA GLN A 105 14.31 4.13 2.39
C GLN A 105 13.17 5.09 2.08
N VAL A 106 12.55 4.95 0.92
CA VAL A 106 11.41 5.76 0.48
C VAL A 106 10.21 5.54 1.39
N LEU A 107 9.81 4.29 1.67
CA LEU A 107 8.69 4.00 2.57
C LEU A 107 8.98 4.46 4.00
N ALA A 108 10.20 4.24 4.50
CA ALA A 108 10.60 4.73 5.83
C ALA A 108 10.59 6.26 5.93
N SER A 109 10.69 6.96 4.80
CA SER A 109 10.63 8.43 4.73
C SER A 109 9.21 8.99 4.77
N LEU A 110 8.19 8.21 4.46
CA LEU A 110 6.80 8.64 4.52
C LEU A 110 6.30 8.71 5.97
N ASP A 111 5.26 9.51 6.22
CA ASP A 111 4.45 9.46 7.43
C ASP A 111 3.18 8.64 7.22
N ILE A 112 2.61 8.76 6.02
CA ILE A 112 1.34 8.14 5.63
C ILE A 112 1.51 7.51 4.25
N LEU A 113 1.13 6.24 4.11
CA LEU A 113 0.93 5.61 2.80
C LEU A 113 -0.56 5.64 2.46
N VAL A 114 -0.90 6.13 1.27
CA VAL A 114 -2.24 5.98 0.69
C VAL A 114 -2.21 4.84 -0.32
N SER A 115 -3.04 3.81 -0.10
CA SER A 115 -3.19 2.66 -1.01
C SER A 115 -4.61 2.57 -1.53
N LEU A 116 -4.80 2.84 -2.82
CA LEU A 116 -6.13 2.87 -3.47
C LEU A 116 -6.40 1.64 -4.35
N SER A 117 -5.41 0.77 -4.49
CA SER A 117 -5.44 -0.42 -5.35
C SER A 117 -4.93 -1.69 -4.66
N GLY A 118 -4.63 -1.62 -3.36
CA GLY A 118 -4.01 -2.73 -2.63
C GLY A 118 -2.56 -3.00 -3.05
N GLY A 119 -2.07 -4.18 -2.66
CA GLY A 119 -0.75 -4.70 -3.02
C GLY A 119 0.20 -4.85 -1.84
N SER A 120 1.30 -5.56 -2.06
CA SER A 120 2.31 -5.90 -1.04
C SER A 120 2.94 -4.68 -0.36
N VAL A 121 3.03 -3.56 -1.08
CA VAL A 121 3.58 -2.29 -0.57
C VAL A 121 2.90 -1.78 0.69
N MET A 122 1.64 -2.16 0.93
CA MET A 122 0.96 -1.85 2.18
C MET A 122 1.67 -2.51 3.36
N PHE A 123 2.00 -3.79 3.24
CA PHE A 123 2.67 -4.53 4.31
C PHE A 123 4.10 -4.04 4.53
N GLU A 124 4.81 -3.65 3.48
CA GLU A 124 6.14 -3.02 3.56
C GLU A 124 6.06 -1.67 4.31
N ALA A 125 5.04 -0.85 4.03
CA ALA A 125 4.84 0.41 4.75
C ALA A 125 4.42 0.18 6.21
N MET A 126 3.57 -0.81 6.48
CA MET A 126 3.22 -1.23 7.84
C MET A 126 4.46 -1.72 8.59
N ALA A 127 5.35 -2.50 7.96
CA ALA A 127 6.62 -2.93 8.54
C ALA A 127 7.54 -1.75 8.92
N CYS A 128 7.51 -0.67 8.12
CA CYS A 128 8.14 0.60 8.42
C CYS A 128 7.40 1.46 9.47
N ALA A 129 6.40 0.92 10.17
CA ALA A 129 5.52 1.60 11.13
C ALA A 129 4.80 2.83 10.55
N LYS A 130 4.42 2.79 9.27
CA LYS A 130 3.69 3.89 8.63
C LYS A 130 2.19 3.64 8.68
N THR A 131 1.43 4.70 8.94
CA THR A 131 -0.03 4.60 8.88
C THR A 131 -0.45 4.42 7.42
N VAL A 132 -1.19 3.35 7.15
CA VAL A 132 -1.78 3.10 5.83
C VAL A 132 -3.23 3.56 5.83
N ILE A 133 -3.57 4.45 4.90
CA ILE A 133 -4.95 4.80 4.56
C ILE A 133 -5.28 4.05 3.29
N SER A 134 -6.30 3.19 3.34
CA SER A 134 -6.72 2.44 2.17
C SER A 134 -8.18 2.70 1.84
N ALA A 135 -8.48 2.86 0.54
CA ALA A 135 -9.81 3.25 0.10
C ALA A 135 -10.26 2.53 -1.17
N GLY A 136 -11.54 2.15 -1.22
CA GLY A 136 -12.20 1.68 -2.44
C GLY A 136 -12.05 0.18 -2.75
N PHE A 137 -11.77 -0.64 -1.74
CA PHE A 137 -11.97 -2.08 -1.82
C PHE A 137 -13.45 -2.40 -2.03
N SER A 138 -13.76 -3.33 -2.95
CA SER A 138 -15.14 -3.76 -3.23
C SER A 138 -15.76 -4.54 -2.06
N THR A 139 -14.94 -5.13 -1.18
CA THR A 139 -15.39 -5.80 0.05
C THR A 139 -14.40 -5.57 1.19
N VAL A 140 -14.88 -5.35 2.41
CA VAL A 140 -14.05 -5.24 3.64
C VAL A 140 -13.18 -6.49 3.84
N GLN A 141 -13.66 -7.64 3.37
CA GLN A 141 -12.95 -8.93 3.40
C GLN A 141 -11.66 -8.95 2.56
N SER A 142 -11.53 -8.08 1.54
CA SER A 142 -10.28 -7.97 0.77
C SER A 142 -9.19 -7.14 1.47
N ALA A 143 -9.53 -6.49 2.60
CA ALA A 143 -8.66 -5.60 3.35
C ALA A 143 -8.48 -6.03 4.81
N VAL A 144 -8.59 -7.33 5.13
CA VAL A 144 -8.51 -7.87 6.51
C VAL A 144 -7.27 -7.45 7.32
N HIS A 145 -6.22 -7.01 6.63
CA HIS A 145 -4.97 -6.50 7.20
C HIS A 145 -5.06 -5.04 7.67
N ILE A 146 -6.04 -4.29 7.18
CA ILE A 146 -6.39 -2.94 7.63
C ILE A 146 -7.61 -3.04 8.55
N GLN A 147 -7.35 -3.13 9.85
CA GLN A 147 -8.34 -3.02 10.91
C GLN A 147 -8.53 -1.54 11.20
N ASP A 148 -9.70 -1.00 10.83
CA ASP A 148 -9.96 0.45 10.89
C ASP A 148 -9.68 1.04 12.28
N GLY A 149 -8.91 2.13 12.32
CA GLY A 149 -8.49 2.79 13.55
C GLY A 149 -7.44 2.05 14.39
N ARG A 150 -7.04 0.85 13.97
CA ARG A 150 -6.02 0.02 14.65
C ARG A 150 -4.77 -0.18 13.81
N THR A 151 -4.82 -0.85 12.67
CA THR A 151 -3.65 -1.12 11.81
C THR A 151 -3.62 -0.27 10.54
N GLY A 152 -4.60 0.61 10.37
CA GLY A 152 -4.70 1.59 9.31
C GLY A 152 -6.07 2.27 9.36
N LEU A 153 -6.39 3.04 8.32
CA LEU A 153 -7.76 3.52 8.07
C LEU A 153 -8.33 2.85 6.83
N LEU A 154 -9.56 2.36 6.94
CA LEU A 154 -10.29 1.75 5.82
C LEU A 154 -11.46 2.64 5.41
N ILE A 155 -11.40 3.15 4.18
CA ILE A 155 -12.46 3.98 3.59
C ILE A 155 -13.23 3.14 2.58
N THR A 156 -14.52 2.92 2.83
CA THR A 156 -15.39 2.14 1.93
C THR A 156 -15.85 2.96 0.73
N SER A 157 -15.89 4.28 0.85
CA SER A 157 -16.24 5.22 -0.22
C SER A 157 -15.11 5.38 -1.25
N ARG A 158 -15.49 5.58 -2.52
CA ARG A 158 -14.56 5.98 -3.59
C ARG A 158 -14.45 7.50 -3.78
N ARG A 159 -15.13 8.30 -2.93
CA ARG A 159 -15.15 9.77 -3.04
C ARG A 159 -13.84 10.37 -2.51
N SER A 160 -13.22 11.26 -3.29
CA SER A 160 -11.99 11.96 -2.88
C SER A 160 -12.15 12.81 -1.61
N ALA A 161 -13.36 13.28 -1.29
CA ALA A 161 -13.62 14.04 -0.06
C ALA A 161 -13.43 13.19 1.21
N GLU A 162 -13.88 11.94 1.20
CA GLU A 162 -13.66 11.00 2.31
C GLU A 162 -12.17 10.69 2.48
N LEU A 163 -11.47 10.50 1.37
CA LEU A 163 -10.02 10.32 1.37
C LEU A 163 -9.30 11.56 1.95
N ALA A 164 -9.71 12.77 1.56
CA ALA A 164 -9.16 14.01 2.10
C ALA A 164 -9.41 14.14 3.60
N HIS A 165 -10.62 13.80 4.07
CA HIS A 165 -10.97 13.83 5.49
C HIS A 165 -10.09 12.87 6.31
N ALA A 166 -9.93 11.63 5.86
CA ALA A 166 -9.07 10.66 6.51
C ALA A 166 -7.59 11.10 6.54
N ILE A 167 -7.08 11.64 5.43
CA ILE A 167 -5.72 12.18 5.36
C ILE A 167 -5.56 13.32 6.38
N LYS A 168 -6.49 14.28 6.43
CA LYS A 168 -6.45 15.40 7.40
C LYS A 168 -6.47 14.89 8.84
N LYS A 169 -7.34 13.93 9.16
CA LYS A 169 -7.44 13.32 10.48
C LYS A 169 -6.09 12.76 10.95
N ILE A 170 -5.41 11.99 10.11
CA ILE A 170 -4.12 11.37 10.45
C ILE A 170 -2.96 12.37 10.40
N ALA A 171 -2.99 13.33 9.47
CA ALA A 171 -1.97 14.37 9.38
C ALA A 171 -1.96 15.26 10.64
N ASN A 172 -3.14 15.58 11.18
CA ASN A 172 -3.29 16.48 12.33
C ASN A 172 -3.24 15.79 13.69
N ALA A 173 -3.15 14.46 13.74
CA ALA A 173 -3.11 13.69 14.99
C ALA A 173 -1.83 12.83 15.03
N PRO A 174 -0.65 13.42 15.38
CA PRO A 174 0.63 12.71 15.36
C PRO A 174 0.64 11.47 16.27
N ASP A 175 0.03 11.55 17.47
CA ASP A 175 -0.04 10.40 18.39
C ASP A 175 -0.92 9.28 17.84
N LEU A 176 -2.05 9.63 17.22
CA LEU A 176 -2.91 8.67 16.55
C LEU A 176 -2.20 8.00 15.38
N ARG A 177 -1.47 8.78 14.57
CA ARG A 177 -0.66 8.30 13.45
C ARG A 177 0.45 7.37 13.91
N ALA A 178 1.15 7.71 14.99
CA ALA A 178 2.19 6.86 15.56
C ALA A 178 1.61 5.56 16.13
N ARG A 179 0.52 5.66 16.89
CA ARG A 179 -0.18 4.48 17.47
C ARG A 179 -0.62 3.51 16.38
N ILE A 180 -1.31 3.99 15.35
CA ILE A 180 -1.78 3.15 14.24
C ILE A 180 -0.60 2.53 13.49
N GLY A 181 0.45 3.31 13.19
CA GLY A 181 1.65 2.80 12.54
C GLY A 181 2.35 1.69 13.33
N ASN A 182 2.47 1.84 14.66
CA ASN A 182 3.07 0.83 15.54
C ASN A 182 2.24 -0.45 15.63
N GLU A 183 0.92 -0.33 15.77
CA GLU A 183 0.01 -1.48 15.74
C GLU A 183 0.04 -2.21 14.39
N ALA A 184 0.13 -1.45 13.29
CA ALA A 184 0.28 -2.00 11.95
C ALA A 184 1.59 -2.80 11.80
N ARG A 185 2.70 -2.27 12.32
CA ARG A 185 3.99 -2.97 12.33
C ARG A 185 3.90 -4.27 13.11
N LYS A 186 3.37 -4.21 14.33
CA LYS A 186 3.19 -5.40 15.18
C LYS A 186 2.37 -6.46 14.46
N TRP A 187 1.28 -6.06 13.82
CA TRP A 187 0.44 -6.97 13.03
C TRP A 187 1.22 -7.68 11.90
N VAL A 188 2.10 -6.96 11.19
CA VAL A 188 2.96 -7.56 10.14
C VAL A 188 3.99 -8.49 10.77
N GLN A 189 4.63 -8.11 11.88
CA GLN A 189 5.60 -8.95 12.57
C GLN A 189 5.01 -10.30 12.99
N ASP A 190 3.81 -10.25 13.59
CA ASP A 190 3.11 -11.43 14.12
C ASP A 190 2.54 -12.34 13.01
N ARG A 191 2.37 -11.84 11.78
CA ARG A 191 1.58 -12.55 10.75
C ARG A 191 2.24 -12.74 9.41
N LEU A 192 3.22 -11.91 9.04
CA LEU A 192 3.82 -11.84 7.70
C LEU A 192 5.34 -11.79 7.72
N SER A 193 5.99 -11.92 8.89
CA SER A 193 7.44 -12.10 8.93
C SER A 193 7.84 -13.37 8.17
N SER A 194 9.04 -13.37 7.57
CA SER A 194 9.57 -14.52 6.83
C SER A 194 9.48 -15.82 7.63
N THR A 195 9.86 -15.77 8.92
CA THR A 195 9.76 -16.91 9.85
C THR A 195 8.32 -17.42 9.98
N VAL A 196 7.36 -16.53 10.27
CA VAL A 196 5.94 -16.90 10.41
C VAL A 196 5.39 -17.50 9.11
N MET A 197 5.79 -16.96 7.96
CA MET A 197 5.32 -17.44 6.67
C MET A 197 5.91 -18.80 6.30
N VAL A 198 7.19 -19.06 6.62
CA VAL A 198 7.82 -20.38 6.49
C VAL A 198 7.08 -21.41 7.34
N ASP A 199 6.84 -21.12 8.61
CA ASP A 199 6.15 -22.03 9.54
C ASP A 199 4.73 -22.36 9.06
N ARG A 200 3.97 -21.34 8.62
CA ARG A 200 2.61 -21.55 8.07
C ARG A 200 2.61 -22.38 6.80
N THR A 201 3.59 -22.16 5.93
CA THR A 201 3.75 -22.93 4.69
C THR A 201 4.05 -24.39 5.01
N GLN A 202 4.97 -24.63 5.94
CA GLN A 202 5.32 -25.97 6.42
C GLN A 202 4.12 -26.68 7.07
N GLN A 203 3.37 -26.00 7.94
CA GLN A 203 2.16 -26.54 8.56
C GLN A 203 1.08 -26.88 7.53
N LEU A 204 0.94 -26.06 6.48
CA LEU A 204 0.00 -26.36 5.39
C LEU A 204 0.44 -27.62 4.63
N TYR A 205 1.71 -27.74 4.27
CA TYR A 205 2.22 -28.94 3.61
C TYR A 205 2.02 -30.19 4.47
N ASN A 206 2.37 -30.14 5.76
CA ASN A 206 2.16 -31.25 6.69
C ASN A 206 0.69 -31.68 6.75
N ARG A 207 -0.24 -30.72 6.80
CA ARG A 207 -1.69 -31.01 6.79
C ARG A 207 -2.16 -31.66 5.50
N LEU A 208 -1.62 -31.24 4.36
CA LEU A 208 -1.98 -31.80 3.06
C LEU A 208 -1.41 -33.22 2.88
N LEU A 209 -0.20 -33.47 3.36
CA LEU A 209 0.43 -34.80 3.33
C LEU A 209 -0.24 -35.80 4.28
N GLN A 210 -0.82 -35.34 5.39
CA GLN A 210 -1.58 -36.19 6.33
C GLN A 210 -3.00 -36.53 5.86
N LYS A 211 -3.52 -35.86 4.82
CA LYS A 211 -4.81 -36.23 4.24
C LYS A 211 -4.60 -37.40 3.28
N PRO A 212 -5.33 -38.53 3.43
CA PRO A 212 -5.29 -39.57 2.42
C PRO A 212 -5.71 -38.96 1.09
N ILE A 213 -4.89 -39.17 0.06
CA ILE A 213 -5.25 -38.82 -1.31
C ILE A 213 -6.53 -39.60 -1.60
N LYS A 214 -7.68 -38.92 -1.69
CA LYS A 214 -8.84 -39.53 -2.34
C LYS A 214 -8.42 -39.75 -3.78
N ALA A 215 -8.02 -40.98 -4.11
CA ALA A 215 -7.76 -41.40 -5.46
C ALA A 215 -9.07 -41.32 -6.25
N ASN A 216 -9.41 -40.14 -6.76
CA ASN A 216 -10.44 -40.03 -7.77
C ASN A 216 -9.80 -40.48 -9.08
N ARG A 217 -9.61 -41.80 -9.22
CA ARG A 217 -9.29 -42.45 -10.50
C ARG A 217 -10.51 -42.39 -11.41
N GLN A 218 -10.92 -41.19 -11.81
CA GLN A 218 -11.45 -41.04 -13.15
C GLN A 218 -10.26 -40.72 -14.02
N VAL A 219 -9.61 -41.78 -14.50
CA VAL A 219 -8.81 -41.67 -15.70
C VAL A 219 -9.77 -41.12 -16.75
N PHE A 220 -9.55 -39.88 -17.17
CA PHE A 220 -10.23 -39.34 -18.33
C PHE A 220 -9.72 -40.14 -19.53
N ILE A 221 -10.45 -41.18 -19.93
CA ILE A 221 -10.23 -41.86 -21.20
C ILE A 221 -10.99 -41.02 -22.24
N PRO A 222 -10.30 -40.34 -23.16
CA PRO A 222 -10.96 -39.57 -24.21
C PRO A 222 -11.87 -40.50 -25.04
N SER A 223 -13.02 -40.00 -25.46
CA SER A 223 -14.07 -40.78 -26.16
C SER A 223 -13.60 -41.49 -27.44
N HIS A 224 -12.47 -41.05 -28.02
CA HIS A 224 -11.86 -41.59 -29.23
C HIS A 224 -11.11 -42.93 -29.01
N LEU A 225 -10.90 -43.35 -27.76
CA LEU A 225 -10.25 -44.62 -27.41
C LEU A 225 -11.23 -45.76 -27.06
N ARG A 226 -12.54 -45.58 -27.28
CA ARG A 226 -13.59 -46.59 -26.98
C ARG A 226 -14.00 -47.48 -28.16
N ALA A 227 -13.37 -47.36 -29.33
CA ALA A 227 -13.73 -48.13 -30.52
C ALA A 227 -12.59 -49.06 -30.96
N SER A 228 -12.40 -50.16 -30.25
CA SER A 228 -11.72 -51.38 -30.74
C SER A 228 -11.81 -52.48 -29.67
N MET A 229 -13.01 -53.02 -29.47
CA MET A 229 -13.28 -54.36 -28.91
C MET A 229 -14.67 -54.79 -29.35
#